data_AF-A0A3Q9FQJ1-F1
#
_entry.id   AF-A0A3Q9FQJ1-F1
#
_cell.length_a   1.000
_cell.length_b   1.000
_cell.length_c   1.000
_cell.angle_alpha   90.00
_cell.angle_beta   90.00
_cell.angle_gamma   90.00
#
_symmetry.space_group_name_H-M   'P 1'
#
loop_
_entity.id
_entity.type
_entity.pdbx_description
1 polymer ?
#
loop_
_entity_poly.entity_id
_entity_poly.type
_entity_poly.pdbx_seq_one_letter_code
_entity_poly.pdbx_strand_id
1 'polypeptide(L)'
;MNKELLNFYKNSSLGIAVYKRIDEYKFEFVYYNKAGQEMDGVVGINYNGKLIDEVFPNIKNFGLLDLLEEVYHTGATKELPLSGYTVNNHLKLYRKNRVQKLEDDLVVSVYSDESKTQEYINRIEKENHILNKALDYTSHDLRGNLSTSLGVLELFETIEVQPDEKEYLLHVMKENLEKIDNNIHRLVRMLYKAISDKEENLSA
;
A
#
# COMPACT_ATOMS: atom_id res chain seq x y z
N MET A 1 31.29 -6.53 21.68
CA MET A 1 29.88 -6.89 21.96
C MET A 1 29.83 -7.93 23.08
N ASN A 2 29.09 -7.70 24.17
CA ASN A 2 28.88 -8.72 25.20
C ASN A 2 28.07 -9.92 24.62
N LYS A 3 28.33 -11.15 25.05
CA LYS A 3 27.67 -12.38 24.57
C LYS A 3 26.15 -12.33 24.72
N GLU A 4 25.65 -11.68 25.78
CA GLU A 4 24.22 -11.54 26.05
C GLU A 4 23.52 -10.69 24.99
N LEU A 5 24.10 -9.55 24.61
CA LEU A 5 23.57 -8.66 23.57
C LEU A 5 23.57 -9.34 22.21
N LEU A 6 24.62 -10.10 21.89
CA LEU A 6 24.67 -10.86 20.64
C LEU A 6 23.58 -11.95 20.59
N ASN A 7 23.31 -12.60 21.73
CA ASN A 7 22.22 -13.57 21.83
C ASN A 7 20.84 -12.90 21.65
N PHE A 8 20.65 -11.70 22.20
CA PHE A 8 19.43 -10.92 21.97
C PHE A 8 19.24 -10.59 20.48
N TYR A 9 20.28 -10.06 19.82
CA TYR A 9 20.19 -9.72 18.38
C TYR A 9 19.94 -10.93 17.48
N LYS A 10 20.55 -12.08 17.81
CA LYS A 10 20.38 -13.32 17.06
C LYS A 10 18.94 -13.84 17.09
N ASN A 11 18.23 -13.67 18.21
CA ASN A 11 16.88 -14.19 18.42
C ASN A 11 15.79 -13.11 18.24
N SER A 12 16.16 -11.90 17.83
CA SER A 12 15.19 -10.85 17.51
C SER A 12 14.39 -11.21 16.27
N SER A 13 13.09 -10.90 16.27
CA SER A 13 12.23 -10.98 15.08
C SER A 13 12.43 -9.82 14.12
N LEU A 14 13.14 -8.77 14.54
CA LEU A 14 13.50 -7.63 13.68
C LEU A 14 14.78 -7.95 12.92
N GLY A 15 14.91 -7.39 11.72
CA GLY A 15 16.16 -7.36 10.98
C GLY A 15 17.17 -6.48 11.71
N ILE A 16 18.38 -6.99 11.91
CA ILE A 16 19.48 -6.26 12.56
C ILE A 16 20.73 -6.43 11.73
N ALA A 17 21.23 -5.32 11.19
CA ALA A 17 22.47 -5.26 10.44
C ALA A 17 23.39 -4.20 11.04
N VAL A 18 24.65 -4.57 11.29
CA VAL A 18 25.70 -3.66 11.75
C VAL A 18 26.67 -3.44 10.60
N TYR A 19 26.96 -2.19 10.35
CA TYR A 19 27.82 -1.72 9.28
C TYR A 19 29.04 -1.00 9.85
N LYS A 20 30.19 -1.17 9.20
CA LYS A 20 31.36 -0.33 9.40
C LYS A 20 31.52 0.60 8.21
N ARG A 21 31.60 1.91 8.47
CA ARG A 21 31.97 2.87 7.41
C ARG A 21 33.45 2.74 7.12
N ILE A 22 33.80 2.50 5.86
CA ILE A 22 35.20 2.41 5.42
C ILE A 22 35.62 3.59 4.53
N ASP A 23 34.65 4.26 3.91
CA ASP A 23 34.82 5.42 3.04
C ASP A 23 33.46 6.16 2.95
N GLU A 24 33.42 7.32 2.30
CA GLU A 24 32.17 8.05 2.04
C GLU A 24 31.17 7.17 1.28
N TYR A 25 29.97 6.98 1.84
CA TYR A 25 28.92 6.11 1.32
C TYR A 25 29.29 4.62 1.15
N LYS A 26 30.45 4.18 1.66
CA LYS A 26 30.87 2.76 1.63
C LYS A 26 30.81 2.14 3.01
N PHE A 27 29.90 1.19 3.14
CA PHE A 27 29.61 0.50 4.37
C PHE A 27 29.79 -1.00 4.18
N GLU A 28 30.59 -1.63 5.03
CA GLU A 28 30.79 -3.07 5.06
C GLU A 28 29.91 -3.72 6.13
N PHE A 29 29.34 -4.89 5.83
CA PHE A 29 28.64 -5.66 6.86
C PHE A 29 29.61 -6.26 7.87
N VAL A 30 29.38 -5.94 9.15
CA VAL A 30 30.06 -6.53 10.31
C VAL A 30 29.20 -7.61 10.96
N TYR A 31 27.88 -7.43 10.95
CA TYR A 31 26.94 -8.39 11.51
C TYR A 31 25.61 -8.30 10.76
N TYR A 32 24.98 -9.45 10.57
CA TYR A 32 23.65 -9.50 10.01
C TYR A 32 22.87 -10.70 10.59
N ASN A 33 21.79 -10.42 11.31
CA ASN A 33 21.03 -11.48 11.98
C ASN A 33 20.20 -12.32 10.98
N LYS A 34 19.71 -13.47 11.46
CA LYS A 34 18.97 -14.42 10.63
C LYS A 34 17.61 -13.85 10.18
N ALA A 35 16.90 -13.14 11.07
CA ALA A 35 15.60 -12.57 10.75
C ALA A 35 15.69 -11.57 9.58
N GLY A 36 16.69 -10.68 9.59
CA GLY A 36 16.89 -9.76 8.47
C GLY A 36 17.24 -10.50 7.17
N GLN A 37 18.14 -11.48 7.22
CA GLN A 37 18.47 -12.29 6.04
C GLN A 37 17.26 -13.03 5.46
N GLU A 38 16.35 -13.51 6.31
CA GLU A 38 15.09 -14.12 5.91
C GLU A 38 14.14 -13.10 5.26
N MET A 39 13.97 -11.92 5.89
CA MET A 39 13.18 -10.82 5.32
C MET A 39 13.68 -10.43 3.93
N ASP A 40 14.99 -10.37 3.74
CA ASP A 40 15.58 -9.85 2.50
C ASP A 40 15.91 -10.96 1.49
N GLY A 41 15.59 -12.23 1.81
CA GLY A 41 15.76 -13.36 0.89
C GLY A 41 17.22 -13.75 0.61
N VAL A 42 18.13 -13.45 1.53
CA VAL A 42 19.60 -13.62 1.38
C VAL A 42 20.19 -14.61 2.38
N VAL A 43 19.37 -15.50 2.92
CA VAL A 43 19.83 -16.54 3.86
C VAL A 43 20.95 -17.37 3.24
N GLY A 44 22.07 -17.46 3.93
CA GLY A 44 23.23 -18.25 3.50
C GLY A 44 24.20 -17.49 2.58
N ILE A 45 23.92 -16.23 2.23
CA ILE A 45 24.91 -15.37 1.57
C ILE A 45 26.02 -15.02 2.57
N ASN A 46 27.27 -15.20 2.15
CA ASN A 46 28.41 -14.69 2.90
C ASN A 46 28.44 -13.16 2.78
N TYR A 47 27.97 -12.46 3.83
CA TYR A 47 27.93 -11.00 3.91
C TYR A 47 29.16 -10.39 4.56
N ASN A 48 29.91 -11.15 5.38
CA ASN A 48 30.90 -10.57 6.28
C ASN A 48 32.04 -9.90 5.51
N GLY A 49 32.24 -8.60 5.75
CA GLY A 49 33.24 -7.78 5.05
C GLY A 49 32.87 -7.38 3.62
N LYS A 50 31.66 -7.68 3.16
CA LYS A 50 31.16 -7.19 1.85
C LYS A 50 30.49 -5.84 2.00
N LEU A 51 30.53 -5.05 0.92
CA LEU A 51 29.81 -3.78 0.85
C LEU A 51 28.30 -4.00 0.75
N ILE A 52 27.51 -3.02 1.23
CA ILE A 52 26.05 -3.07 1.13
C ILE A 52 25.59 -3.21 -0.33
N ASP A 53 26.18 -2.44 -1.24
CA ASP A 53 25.80 -2.44 -2.65
C ASP A 53 26.32 -3.67 -3.44
N GLU A 54 27.29 -4.41 -2.91
CA GLU A 54 27.65 -5.73 -3.45
C GLU A 54 26.60 -6.80 -3.13
N VAL A 55 26.03 -6.76 -1.91
CA VAL A 55 24.97 -7.69 -1.49
C VAL A 55 23.60 -7.26 -2.03
N PHE A 56 23.36 -5.95 -2.10
CA PHE A 56 22.12 -5.34 -2.55
C PHE A 56 22.37 -4.25 -3.61
N PRO A 57 22.53 -4.60 -4.89
CA PRO A 57 22.89 -3.65 -5.96
C PRO A 57 21.93 -2.46 -6.13
N ASN A 58 20.64 -2.66 -5.81
CA ASN A 58 19.59 -1.65 -5.97
C ASN A 58 19.38 -0.77 -4.72
N ILE A 59 20.24 -0.89 -3.69
CA ILE A 59 20.07 -0.18 -2.42
C ILE A 59 20.20 1.34 -2.55
N LYS A 60 20.86 1.85 -3.60
CA LYS A 60 21.07 3.29 -3.81
C LYS A 60 19.74 4.06 -3.91
N ASN A 61 18.72 3.46 -4.53
CA ASN A 61 17.41 4.10 -4.67
C ASN A 61 16.54 3.99 -3.40
N PHE A 62 17.01 3.27 -2.39
CA PHE A 62 16.26 3.02 -1.15
C PHE A 62 16.43 4.16 -0.12
N GLY A 63 17.52 4.93 -0.19
CA GLY A 63 17.83 6.00 0.76
C GLY A 63 18.51 5.54 2.07
N LEU A 64 18.78 4.24 2.23
CA LEU A 64 19.48 3.72 3.42
C LEU A 64 20.92 4.22 3.50
N LEU A 65 21.65 4.28 2.37
CA LEU A 65 23.04 4.76 2.37
C LEU A 65 23.14 6.21 2.83
N ASP A 66 22.24 7.07 2.36
CA ASP A 66 22.17 8.47 2.79
C ASP A 66 21.90 8.59 4.29
N LEU A 67 20.97 7.76 4.81
CA LEU A 67 20.65 7.73 6.23
C LEU A 67 21.83 7.23 7.08
N LEU A 68 22.54 6.20 6.62
CA LEU A 68 23.74 5.69 7.30
C LEU A 68 24.82 6.76 7.37
N GLU A 69 25.07 7.47 6.27
CA GLU A 69 26.06 8.55 6.19
C GLU A 69 25.68 9.70 7.14
N GLU A 70 24.41 10.11 7.14
CA GLU A 70 23.92 11.17 8.00
C GLU A 70 24.01 10.81 9.49
N VAL A 71 23.62 9.58 9.88
CA VAL A 71 23.73 9.11 11.26
C VAL A 71 25.19 8.95 11.68
N TYR A 72 26.07 8.51 10.78
CA TYR A 72 27.50 8.42 11.05
C TYR A 72 28.09 9.79 11.42
N HIS A 73 27.75 10.84 10.68
CA HIS A 73 28.26 12.19 10.91
C HIS A 73 27.62 12.87 12.12
N THR A 74 26.30 12.77 12.26
CA THR A 74 25.55 13.48 13.31
C THR A 74 25.57 12.76 14.65
N GLY A 75 25.73 11.43 14.65
CA GLY A 75 25.54 10.57 15.82
C GLY A 75 24.09 10.45 16.29
N ALA A 76 23.16 11.21 15.69
CA ALA A 76 21.76 11.22 16.08
C ALA A 76 21.04 10.00 15.49
N THR A 77 20.26 9.28 16.30
CA THR A 77 19.39 8.21 15.81
C THR A 77 18.36 8.77 14.84
N LYS A 78 18.16 8.09 13.71
CA LYS A 78 17.17 8.47 12.69
C LYS A 78 16.37 7.27 12.21
N GLU A 79 15.18 7.55 11.68
CA GLU A 79 14.31 6.54 11.07
C GLU A 79 14.14 6.85 9.59
N LEU A 80 14.27 5.82 8.75
CA LEU A 80 13.87 5.89 7.36
C LEU A 80 12.34 5.78 7.32
N PRO A 81 11.64 6.71 6.65
CA PRO A 81 10.22 6.54 6.36
C PRO A 81 9.98 5.20 5.66
N LEU A 82 8.76 4.66 5.78
CA LEU A 82 8.38 3.41 5.11
C LEU A 82 8.74 3.51 3.62
N SER A 83 9.78 2.77 3.24
CA SER A 83 10.37 2.87 1.90
C SER A 83 10.37 1.50 1.28
N GLY A 84 10.15 1.46 -0.03
CA GLY A 84 10.18 0.23 -0.81
C GLY A 84 11.45 0.17 -1.66
N TYR A 85 12.13 -0.97 -1.72
CA TYR A 85 13.22 -1.19 -2.68
C TYR A 85 13.08 -2.52 -3.42
N THR A 86 13.66 -2.55 -4.60
CA THR A 86 13.53 -3.65 -5.54
C THR A 86 14.74 -4.58 -5.42
N VAL A 87 14.56 -5.80 -4.93
CA VAL A 87 15.67 -6.76 -4.80
C VAL A 87 15.96 -7.48 -6.13
N ASN A 88 14.92 -7.71 -6.93
CA ASN A 88 14.96 -8.22 -8.31
C ASN A 88 13.85 -7.53 -9.12
N ASN A 89 13.89 -7.54 -10.46
CA ASN A 89 12.95 -6.83 -11.36
C ASN A 89 11.44 -6.97 -11.06
N HIS A 90 11.03 -7.86 -10.15
CA HIS A 90 9.63 -8.11 -9.79
C HIS A 90 9.31 -8.01 -8.29
N LEU A 91 10.31 -8.01 -7.39
CA LEU A 91 10.07 -8.06 -5.94
C LEU A 91 10.40 -6.72 -5.28
N LYS A 92 9.36 -6.04 -4.80
CA LYS A 92 9.47 -4.80 -4.02
C LYS A 92 9.27 -5.12 -2.55
N LEU A 93 10.31 -4.88 -1.74
CA LEU A 93 10.30 -5.08 -0.30
C LEU A 93 10.08 -3.76 0.40
N TYR A 94 9.23 -3.72 1.43
CA TYR A 94 9.00 -2.52 2.23
C TYR A 94 9.61 -2.66 3.61
N ARG A 95 10.50 -1.75 3.98
CA ARG A 95 11.24 -1.80 5.23
C ARG A 95 11.14 -0.48 5.96
N LYS A 96 10.89 -0.54 7.27
CA LYS A 96 11.03 0.61 8.16
C LYS A 96 12.33 0.46 8.94
N ASN A 97 13.32 1.29 8.64
CA ASN A 97 14.64 1.22 9.26
C ASN A 97 14.78 2.26 10.36
N ARG A 98 15.38 1.88 11.49
CA ARG A 98 15.88 2.78 12.51
C ARG A 98 17.39 2.59 12.62
N VAL A 99 18.11 3.66 12.37
CA VAL A 99 19.56 3.68 12.26
C VAL A 99 20.13 4.48 13.43
N GLN A 100 21.11 3.90 14.12
CA GLN A 100 21.83 4.56 15.21
C GLN A 100 23.32 4.29 15.12
N LYS A 101 24.13 5.27 15.51
CA LYS A 101 25.57 5.10 15.69
C LYS A 101 25.82 4.29 16.97
N LEU A 102 26.76 3.35 16.94
CA LEU A 102 27.20 2.59 18.11
C LEU A 102 28.44 3.25 18.73
N GLU A 103 29.62 2.90 18.24
CA GLU A 103 30.93 3.45 18.62
C GLU A 103 31.84 3.46 17.38
N ASP A 104 32.90 4.28 17.40
CA ASP A 104 33.85 4.44 16.29
C ASP A 104 33.17 4.70 14.93
N ASP A 105 33.35 3.77 14.00
CA ASP A 105 32.81 3.79 12.64
C ASP A 105 31.62 2.85 12.44
N LEU A 106 31.02 2.36 13.53
CA LEU A 106 29.92 1.41 13.49
C LEU A 106 28.56 2.09 13.54
N VAL A 107 27.71 1.68 12.62
CA VAL A 107 26.30 2.09 12.54
C VAL A 107 25.44 0.84 12.48
N VAL A 108 24.39 0.77 13.30
CA VAL A 108 23.43 -0.34 13.28
C VAL A 108 22.10 0.12 12.70
N SER A 109 21.57 -0.69 11.78
CA SER A 109 20.18 -0.60 11.33
C SER A 109 19.36 -1.71 11.96
N VAL A 110 18.24 -1.34 12.57
CA VAL A 110 17.20 -2.26 13.03
C VAL A 110 15.95 -1.99 12.22
N TYR A 111 15.32 -3.02 11.66
CA TYR A 111 14.21 -2.83 10.75
C TYR A 111 13.12 -3.90 10.85
N SER A 112 11.91 -3.52 10.48
CA SER A 112 10.75 -4.41 10.31
C SER A 112 10.41 -4.61 8.85
N ASP A 113 9.85 -5.78 8.52
CA ASP A 113 9.19 -6.04 7.24
C ASP A 113 7.76 -5.51 7.28
N GLU A 114 7.48 -4.48 6.49
CA GLU A 114 6.19 -3.83 6.40
C GLU A 114 5.46 -4.16 5.08
N SER A 115 5.94 -5.17 4.33
CA SER A 115 5.41 -5.50 3.00
C SER A 115 3.95 -5.94 3.08
N LYS A 116 3.59 -6.74 4.09
CA LYS A 116 2.18 -7.14 4.34
C LYS A 116 1.31 -5.94 4.73
N THR A 117 1.81 -5.06 5.59
CA THR A 117 1.12 -3.82 5.96
C THR A 117 0.81 -2.97 4.73
N GLN A 118 1.81 -2.80 3.85
CA GLN A 118 1.65 -2.04 2.61
C GLN A 118 0.68 -2.71 1.64
N GLU A 119 0.69 -4.04 1.56
CA GLU A 119 -0.27 -4.81 0.76
C GLU A 119 -1.70 -4.57 1.23
N TYR A 120 -1.95 -4.61 2.55
CA TYR A 120 -3.26 -4.29 3.12
C TYR A 120 -3.68 -2.84 2.84
N ILE A 121 -2.76 -1.87 2.96
CA ILE A 121 -3.03 -0.46 2.63
C ILE A 121 -3.45 -0.33 1.17
N ASN A 122 -2.65 -0.85 0.24
CA ASN A 122 -2.95 -0.79 -1.20
C ASN A 122 -4.30 -1.45 -1.52
N ARG A 123 -4.64 -2.55 -0.83
CA ARG A 123 -5.92 -3.23 -0.98
C ARG A 123 -7.07 -2.36 -0.50
N ILE A 124 -6.98 -1.78 0.70
CA ILE A 124 -8.00 -0.88 1.25
C ILE A 124 -8.20 0.34 0.36
N GLU A 125 -7.12 0.93 -0.16
CA GLU A 125 -7.20 2.06 -1.09
C GLU A 125 -7.94 1.69 -2.39
N LYS A 126 -7.64 0.52 -2.97
CA LYS A 126 -8.33 0.01 -4.15
C LYS A 126 -9.82 -0.22 -3.87
N GLU A 127 -10.14 -0.82 -2.73
CA GLU A 127 -11.54 -1.08 -2.30
C GLU A 127 -12.30 0.24 -2.09
N ASN A 128 -11.71 1.21 -1.39
CA ASN A 128 -12.28 2.55 -1.20
C ASN A 128 -12.50 3.30 -2.52
N HIS A 129 -11.56 3.19 -3.46
CA HIS A 129 -11.71 3.80 -4.77
C HIS A 129 -12.94 3.25 -5.53
N ILE A 130 -13.14 1.92 -5.49
CA ILE A 130 -14.30 1.29 -6.11
C ILE A 130 -15.60 1.74 -5.43
N LEU A 131 -15.61 1.79 -4.09
CA LEU A 131 -16.76 2.24 -3.32
C LEU A 131 -17.15 3.69 -3.65
N ASN A 132 -16.19 4.61 -3.66
CA ASN A 132 -16.43 6.00 -4.02
C ASN A 132 -17.01 6.12 -5.43
N LYS A 133 -16.46 5.38 -6.40
CA LYS A 133 -17.01 5.35 -7.75
C LYS A 133 -18.46 4.86 -7.81
N ALA A 134 -18.82 3.87 -6.98
CA ALA A 134 -20.20 3.39 -6.90
C ALA A 134 -21.14 4.41 -6.23
N LEU A 135 -20.65 5.15 -5.22
CA LEU A 135 -21.40 6.23 -4.57
C LEU A 135 -21.66 7.41 -5.50
N ASP A 136 -20.64 7.83 -6.27
CA ASP A 136 -20.77 8.89 -7.27
C ASP A 136 -21.80 8.50 -8.34
N TYR A 137 -21.70 7.25 -8.83
CA TYR A 137 -22.65 6.69 -9.79
C TYR A 137 -24.10 6.71 -9.27
N THR A 138 -24.30 6.30 -8.01
CA THR A 138 -25.62 6.33 -7.36
C THR A 138 -26.14 7.76 -7.22
N SER A 139 -25.26 8.68 -6.83
CA SER A 139 -25.66 10.05 -6.47
C SER A 139 -26.05 10.89 -7.69
N HIS A 140 -25.39 10.71 -8.84
CA HIS A 140 -25.71 11.45 -10.05
C HIS A 140 -26.81 10.76 -10.88
N ASP A 141 -26.63 9.49 -11.21
CA ASP A 141 -27.46 8.84 -12.24
C ASP A 141 -28.77 8.27 -11.67
N LEU A 142 -28.75 7.65 -10.49
CA LEU A 142 -29.98 7.12 -9.89
C LEU A 142 -30.85 8.26 -9.34
N ARG A 143 -30.24 9.22 -8.65
CA ARG A 143 -30.98 10.37 -8.09
C ARG A 143 -31.65 11.19 -9.18
N GLY A 144 -30.96 11.53 -10.27
CA GLY A 144 -31.53 12.34 -11.34
C GLY A 144 -32.77 11.71 -11.99
N ASN A 145 -32.67 10.42 -12.34
CA ASN A 145 -33.78 9.67 -12.92
C ASN A 145 -34.95 9.55 -11.92
N LEU A 146 -34.66 9.27 -10.64
CA LEU A 146 -35.68 9.14 -9.60
C LEU A 146 -36.40 10.47 -9.34
N SER A 147 -35.66 11.58 -9.20
CA SER A 147 -36.23 12.91 -9.00
C SER A 147 -37.13 13.33 -10.15
N THR A 148 -36.76 13.01 -11.38
CA THR A 148 -37.58 13.30 -12.55
C THR A 148 -38.87 12.49 -12.53
N SER A 149 -38.79 11.18 -12.27
CA SER A 149 -39.97 10.32 -12.18
C SER A 149 -40.91 10.73 -11.04
N LEU A 150 -40.38 11.11 -9.87
CA LEU A 150 -41.18 11.64 -8.77
C LEU A 150 -41.88 12.95 -9.13
N GLY A 151 -41.18 13.89 -9.78
CA GLY A 151 -41.77 15.14 -10.24
C GLY A 151 -42.91 14.93 -11.25
N VAL A 152 -42.79 13.93 -12.14
CA VAL A 152 -43.89 13.55 -13.05
C VAL A 152 -45.12 13.05 -12.27
N LEU A 153 -44.92 12.22 -11.23
CA LEU A 153 -46.01 11.74 -10.39
C LEU A 153 -46.69 12.89 -9.64
N GLU A 154 -45.91 13.81 -9.05
CA GLU A 154 -46.43 15.01 -8.38
C GLU A 154 -47.24 15.90 -9.34
N LEU A 155 -46.82 16.04 -10.60
CA LEU A 155 -47.59 16.77 -11.62
C LEU A 155 -48.95 16.14 -11.86
N PHE A 156 -49.02 14.81 -11.96
CA PHE A 156 -50.31 14.10 -12.13
C PHE A 156 -51.24 14.20 -10.92
N GLU A 157 -50.69 14.39 -9.71
CA GLU A 157 -51.48 14.59 -8.50
C GLU A 157 -51.98 16.04 -8.33
N THR A 158 -51.27 17.01 -8.91
CA THR A 158 -51.50 18.44 -8.66
C THR A 158 -52.34 19.14 -9.73
N ILE A 159 -52.22 18.72 -11.00
CA ILE A 159 -52.90 19.36 -12.13
C ILE A 159 -53.52 18.34 -13.08
N GLU A 160 -54.55 18.77 -13.80
CA GLU A 160 -55.13 17.98 -14.88
C GLU A 160 -54.27 18.14 -16.14
N VAL A 161 -53.55 17.08 -16.50
CA VAL A 161 -52.63 17.04 -17.64
C VAL A 161 -53.37 16.58 -18.90
N GLN A 162 -53.13 17.25 -20.04
CA GLN A 162 -53.76 16.89 -21.31
C GLN A 162 -53.34 15.48 -21.78
N PRO A 163 -54.18 14.77 -22.56
CA PRO A 163 -53.91 13.37 -22.93
C PRO A 163 -52.58 13.14 -23.65
N ASP A 164 -52.18 14.04 -24.54
CA ASP A 164 -50.93 14.02 -25.30
C ASP A 164 -49.70 14.28 -24.41
N GLU A 165 -49.78 15.27 -23.52
CA GLU A 165 -48.73 15.54 -22.53
C GLU A 165 -48.58 14.39 -21.53
N LYS A 166 -49.69 13.76 -21.13
CA LYS A 166 -49.69 12.61 -20.23
C LYS A 166 -48.98 11.41 -20.84
N GLU A 167 -49.19 11.13 -22.12
CA GLU A 167 -48.50 10.06 -22.82
C GLU A 167 -46.98 10.29 -22.87
N TYR A 168 -46.56 11.53 -23.16
CA TYR A 168 -45.16 11.92 -23.15
C TYR A 168 -44.51 11.76 -21.77
N LEU A 169 -45.15 12.26 -20.70
CA LEU A 169 -44.62 12.18 -19.34
C LEU A 169 -44.53 10.73 -18.83
N LEU A 170 -45.51 9.89 -19.16
CA LEU A 170 -45.46 8.46 -18.88
C LEU A 170 -44.31 7.76 -19.61
N HIS A 171 -44.02 8.15 -20.86
CA HIS A 171 -42.88 7.66 -21.61
C HIS A 171 -41.55 8.04 -20.94
N VAL A 172 -41.36 9.31 -20.56
CA VAL A 172 -40.18 9.79 -19.82
C VAL A 172 -39.99 9.03 -18.51
N MET A 173 -41.07 8.85 -17.75
CA MET A 173 -41.03 8.11 -16.49
C MET A 173 -40.61 6.64 -16.73
N LYS A 174 -41.16 5.98 -17.76
CA LYS A 174 -40.79 4.61 -18.12
C LYS A 174 -39.31 4.51 -18.48
N GLU A 175 -38.79 5.40 -19.33
CA GLU A 175 -37.36 5.41 -19.68
C GLU A 175 -36.48 5.61 -18.45
N ASN A 176 -36.87 6.50 -17.53
CA ASN A 176 -36.11 6.74 -16.31
C ASN A 176 -36.10 5.52 -15.38
N LEU A 177 -37.23 4.80 -15.27
CA LEU A 177 -37.30 3.55 -14.52
C LEU A 177 -36.44 2.45 -15.15
N GLU A 178 -36.44 2.32 -16.48
CA GLU A 178 -35.55 1.40 -17.20
C GLU A 178 -34.08 1.77 -17.03
N LYS A 179 -33.73 3.07 -17.03
CA LYS A 179 -32.37 3.55 -16.74
C LYS A 179 -31.97 3.23 -15.29
N ILE A 180 -32.88 3.40 -14.33
CA ILE A 180 -32.65 3.04 -12.92
C ILE A 180 -32.34 1.54 -12.79
N ASP A 181 -33.14 0.68 -13.41
CA ASP A 181 -32.93 -0.77 -13.36
C ASP A 181 -31.57 -1.17 -13.94
N ASN A 182 -31.22 -0.66 -15.12
CA ASN A 182 -29.91 -0.90 -15.74
C ASN A 182 -28.74 -0.40 -14.86
N ASN A 183 -28.92 0.76 -14.23
CA ASN A 183 -27.91 1.35 -13.35
C ASN A 183 -27.72 0.53 -12.07
N ILE A 184 -28.79 0.02 -11.47
CA ILE A 184 -28.74 -0.90 -10.33
C ILE A 184 -27.95 -2.15 -10.72
N HIS A 185 -28.24 -2.75 -11.88
CA HIS A 185 -27.49 -3.92 -12.37
C HIS A 185 -25.99 -3.65 -12.52
N ARG A 186 -25.63 -2.47 -13.05
CA ARG A 186 -24.22 -2.07 -13.20
C ARG A 186 -23.54 -1.87 -11.85
N LEU A 187 -24.21 -1.22 -10.91
CA LEU A 187 -23.71 -1.00 -9.55
C LEU A 187 -23.46 -2.33 -8.82
N VAL A 188 -24.43 -3.25 -8.87
CA VAL A 188 -24.29 -4.58 -8.27
C VAL A 188 -23.09 -5.32 -8.89
N ARG A 189 -22.91 -5.29 -10.21
CA ARG A 189 -21.73 -5.89 -10.86
C ARG A 189 -20.41 -5.26 -10.42
N MET A 190 -20.35 -3.94 -10.27
CA MET A 190 -19.15 -3.25 -9.80
C MET A 190 -18.77 -3.68 -8.38
N LEU A 191 -19.74 -3.76 -7.47
CA LEU A 191 -19.52 -4.19 -6.10
C LEU A 191 -19.20 -5.69 -6.01
N TYR A 192 -19.91 -6.53 -6.78
CA TYR A 192 -19.69 -7.98 -6.78
C TYR A 192 -18.29 -8.35 -7.30
N LYS A 193 -17.83 -7.69 -8.37
CA LYS A 193 -16.46 -7.90 -8.86
C LYS A 193 -15.40 -7.55 -7.80
N ALA A 194 -15.61 -6.47 -7.04
CA ALA A 194 -14.72 -6.10 -5.95
C ALA A 194 -14.68 -7.15 -4.82
N ILE A 195 -15.81 -7.83 -4.56
CA ILE A 195 -15.92 -8.90 -3.56
C ILE A 195 -15.33 -10.22 -4.07
N SER A 196 -15.56 -10.58 -5.33
CA SER A 196 -15.03 -11.81 -5.94
C SER A 196 -13.50 -11.79 -6.04
N ASP A 197 -12.91 -10.65 -6.44
CA ASP A 197 -11.46 -10.46 -6.43
C ASP A 197 -10.88 -10.61 -4.99
N LYS A 198 -11.72 -10.46 -3.95
CA LYS A 198 -11.32 -10.59 -2.55
C LYS A 198 -11.25 -12.06 -2.09
N GLU A 199 -12.06 -12.96 -2.63
CA GLU A 199 -12.06 -14.39 -2.28
C GLU A 199 -10.93 -15.17 -2.96
N GLU A 200 -10.63 -14.87 -4.23
CA GLU A 200 -9.51 -15.51 -4.96
C GLU A 200 -8.15 -15.17 -4.34
N ASN A 201 -7.95 -13.94 -3.84
CA ASN A 201 -6.71 -13.53 -3.18
C ASN A 201 -6.58 -14.00 -1.71
N LEU A 202 -7.64 -14.56 -1.11
CA LEU A 202 -7.60 -15.15 0.25
C LEU A 202 -7.35 -16.66 0.23
N SER A 203 -7.41 -17.28 -0.95
CA SER A 203 -7.29 -18.72 -1.18
C SER A 203 -6.00 -19.14 -1.90
N ALA A 204 -5.15 -18.16 -2.23
CA ALA A 204 -3.79 -18.31 -2.77
C ALA A 204 -2.74 -17.97 -1.70
#